data_AF-A0A383E7H0-F1
#
_entry.id   AF-A0A383E7H0-F1
#
_cell.length_a   1.000
_cell.length_b   1.000
_cell.length_c   1.000
_cell.angle_alpha   90.00
_cell.angle_beta   90.00
_cell.angle_gamma   90.00
#
_symmetry.space_group_name_H-M   'P 1'
#
loop_
_entity.id
_entity.type
_entity.pdbx_description
1 polymer ?
#
loop_
_entity_poly.entity_id
_entity_poly.type
_entity_poly.pdbx_seq_one_letter_code
_entity_poly.pdbx_strand_id
1 'polypeptide(L)'
;MNLHLVDGTYELFRAHFGAPNTRSATGIEVGASRGLLRSLLNLLREPDCTHVGVAFDHVIRSYRNDLFDGYKDGEGVEPEILEQFPIAERVAAALGVVVWPMVEFEADDAIASAVTRFVDDERIDQIFICSPDKDLAQCVRGERVVLHDRMRDRV
;
A
#
# COMPACT_ATOMS: atom_id res chain seq x y z
N MET A 1 -9.07 3.56 18.66
CA MET A 1 -8.69 2.56 17.64
C MET A 1 -7.58 3.12 16.76
N ASN A 2 -6.60 2.32 16.35
CA ASN A 2 -5.57 2.76 15.39
C ASN A 2 -5.92 2.31 13.98
N LEU A 3 -5.81 3.23 13.01
CA LEU A 3 -6.03 2.99 11.60
C LEU A 3 -4.70 3.03 10.85
N HIS A 4 -4.33 1.90 10.24
CA HIS A 4 -3.14 1.80 9.39
C HIS A 4 -3.56 1.82 7.92
N LEU A 5 -3.02 2.76 7.16
CA LEU A 5 -3.26 2.94 5.73
C LEU A 5 -1.97 2.57 4.99
N VAL A 6 -1.97 1.39 4.40
CA VAL A 6 -0.79 0.81 3.76
C VAL A 6 -0.78 1.15 2.27
N ASP A 7 0.37 1.65 1.80
CA ASP A 7 0.68 1.72 0.39
C ASP A 7 1.14 0.34 -0.10
N GLY A 8 0.20 -0.40 -0.68
CA GLY A 8 0.41 -1.74 -1.19
C GLY A 8 1.27 -1.78 -2.45
N THR A 9 1.18 -0.75 -3.29
CA THR A 9 2.05 -0.59 -4.47
C THR A 9 3.50 -0.54 -4.04
N TYR A 10 3.84 0.39 -3.16
CA TYR A 10 5.20 0.52 -2.64
C TYR A 10 5.69 -0.76 -1.97
N GLU A 11 4.87 -1.35 -1.09
CA GLU A 11 5.26 -2.58 -0.38
C GLU A 11 5.53 -3.75 -1.34
N LEU A 12 4.76 -3.85 -2.44
CA LEU A 12 4.95 -4.87 -3.46
C LEU A 12 6.24 -4.64 -4.26
N PHE A 13 6.50 -3.41 -4.74
CA PHE A 13 7.76 -3.07 -5.43
C PHE A 13 8.97 -3.30 -4.53
N ARG A 14 8.90 -2.85 -3.28
CA ARG A 14 9.95 -3.08 -2.29
C ARG A 14 10.20 -4.58 -2.08
N ALA A 15 9.14 -5.38 -2.00
CA ALA A 15 9.27 -6.82 -1.88
C ALA A 15 9.87 -7.45 -3.15
N HIS A 16 9.53 -6.98 -4.33
CA HIS A 16 10.11 -7.47 -5.59
C HIS A 16 11.63 -7.26 -5.66
N PHE A 17 12.12 -6.07 -5.28
CA PHE A 17 13.56 -5.79 -5.30
C PHE A 17 14.33 -6.32 -4.07
N GLY A 18 13.62 -6.63 -2.97
CA GLY A 18 14.24 -7.03 -1.70
C GLY A 18 14.09 -8.50 -1.33
N ALA A 19 13.07 -9.19 -1.84
CA ALA A 19 12.79 -10.59 -1.51
C ALA A 19 13.40 -11.54 -2.56
N PRO A 20 13.80 -12.76 -2.16
CA PRO A 20 14.22 -13.77 -3.13
C PRO A 20 13.07 -14.19 -4.04
N ASN A 21 13.36 -14.30 -5.34
CA ASN A 21 12.43 -14.85 -6.33
C ASN A 21 11.90 -16.21 -5.86
N THR A 22 10.62 -16.46 -6.10
CA THR A 22 9.98 -17.73 -5.79
C THR A 22 8.87 -17.97 -6.80
N ARG A 23 8.86 -19.19 -7.36
CA ARG A 23 7.80 -19.61 -8.27
C ARG A 23 6.77 -20.48 -7.56
N SER A 24 5.51 -20.29 -7.93
CA SER A 24 4.40 -21.16 -7.58
C SER A 24 4.52 -22.54 -8.26
N ALA A 25 3.65 -23.48 -7.91
CA ALA A 25 3.62 -24.80 -8.53
C ALA A 25 3.35 -24.76 -10.05
N THR A 26 2.72 -23.69 -10.54
CA THR A 26 2.45 -23.46 -11.97
C THR A 26 3.51 -22.60 -12.66
N GLY A 27 4.62 -22.28 -11.97
CA GLY A 27 5.76 -21.54 -12.53
C GLY A 27 5.66 -20.01 -12.46
N ILE A 28 4.54 -19.45 -12.00
CA ILE A 28 4.33 -18.00 -11.86
C ILE A 28 5.17 -17.47 -10.69
N GLU A 29 5.86 -16.34 -10.88
CA GLU A 29 6.62 -15.66 -9.81
C GLU A 29 5.66 -15.07 -8.77
N VAL A 30 5.97 -15.29 -7.50
CA VAL A 30 5.14 -14.89 -6.36
C VAL A 30 5.99 -14.36 -5.19
N GLY A 31 7.27 -14.07 -5.43
CA GLY A 31 8.23 -13.64 -4.41
C GLY A 31 7.80 -12.33 -3.77
N ALA A 32 7.41 -11.34 -4.58
CA ALA A 32 6.96 -10.05 -4.10
C ALA A 32 5.64 -10.17 -3.32
N SER A 33 4.67 -10.91 -3.86
CA SER A 33 3.39 -11.19 -3.19
C SER A 33 3.57 -11.90 -1.84
N ARG A 34 4.52 -12.83 -1.75
CA ARG A 34 4.87 -13.50 -0.48
C ARG A 34 5.59 -12.56 0.49
N GLY A 35 6.42 -11.64 -0.01
CA GLY A 35 7.04 -10.60 0.80
C GLY A 35 5.99 -9.67 1.43
N LEU A 36 5.04 -9.20 0.62
CA LEU A 36 3.90 -8.42 1.06
C LEU A 36 3.06 -9.18 2.11
N LEU A 37 2.73 -10.45 1.87
CA LEU A 37 2.02 -11.30 2.83
C LEU A 37 2.69 -11.26 4.22
N ARG A 38 4.02 -11.44 4.25
CA ARG A 38 4.80 -11.44 5.50
C ARG A 38 4.76 -10.07 6.18
N SER A 39 4.90 -9.00 5.40
CA SER A 39 4.80 -7.63 5.91
C SER A 39 3.43 -7.37 6.56
N LEU A 40 2.34 -7.70 5.87
CA LEU A 40 0.99 -7.49 6.41
C LEU A 40 0.72 -8.38 7.63
N LEU A 41 1.16 -9.64 7.64
CA LEU A 41 1.04 -10.51 8.81
C LEU A 41 1.80 -9.98 10.03
N ASN A 42 2.92 -9.29 9.82
CA ASN A 42 3.65 -8.67 10.93
C ASN A 42 2.86 -7.49 11.50
N LEU A 43 2.31 -6.61 10.66
CA LEU A 43 1.44 -5.51 11.10
C LEU A 43 0.23 -6.03 11.87
N LEU A 44 -0.45 -7.04 11.34
CA LEU A 44 -1.65 -7.61 11.98
C LEU A 44 -1.37 -8.29 13.33
N ARG A 45 -0.10 -8.53 13.69
CA ARG A 45 0.30 -9.06 14.99
C ARG A 45 0.69 -7.96 15.99
N GLU A 46 0.83 -6.72 15.54
CA GLU A 46 1.13 -5.60 16.43
C GLU A 46 -0.04 -5.40 17.42
N PRO A 47 0.21 -5.30 18.73
CA PRO A 47 -0.85 -5.29 19.75
C PRO A 47 -1.87 -4.16 19.57
N ASP A 48 -1.47 -3.05 18.97
CA ASP A 48 -2.29 -1.86 18.75
C ASP A 48 -2.86 -1.76 17.33
N CYS A 49 -2.54 -2.71 16.44
CA CYS A 49 -3.11 -2.76 15.10
C CYS A 49 -4.58 -3.23 15.16
N THR A 50 -5.51 -2.26 15.07
CA THR A 50 -6.95 -2.57 15.12
C THR A 50 -7.65 -2.55 13.75
N HIS A 51 -7.26 -1.63 12.86
CA HIS A 51 -7.87 -1.44 11.55
C HIS A 51 -6.77 -1.25 10.50
N VAL A 52 -6.91 -1.92 9.36
CA VAL A 52 -5.97 -1.83 8.24
C VAL A 52 -6.75 -1.65 6.94
N GLY A 53 -6.36 -0.64 6.16
CA GLY A 53 -6.69 -0.51 4.75
C GLY A 53 -5.41 -0.56 3.93
N VAL A 54 -5.46 -1.14 2.73
CA VAL A 54 -4.34 -1.16 1.79
C VAL A 54 -4.80 -0.72 0.42
N ALA A 55 -4.05 0.21 -0.20
CA ALA A 55 -4.32 0.69 -1.54
C ALA A 55 -3.27 0.18 -2.53
N PHE A 56 -3.69 -0.14 -3.75
CA PHE A 56 -2.82 -0.52 -4.85
C PHE A 56 -3.17 0.30 -6.08
N ASP A 57 -2.15 0.69 -6.85
CA ASP A 57 -2.29 1.18 -8.21
C ASP A 57 -2.52 -0.03 -9.11
N HIS A 58 -3.77 -0.47 -9.18
CA HIS A 58 -4.16 -1.63 -10.00
C HIS A 58 -3.83 -1.39 -11.48
N VAL A 59 -3.93 -0.12 -11.91
CA VAL A 59 -3.48 0.34 -13.22
C VAL A 59 -2.44 1.44 -13.03
N ILE A 60 -1.36 1.39 -13.79
CA ILE A 60 -0.24 2.35 -13.70
C ILE A 60 -0.68 3.77 -14.12
N ARG A 61 -1.51 3.86 -15.16
CA ARG A 61 -2.00 5.14 -15.68
C ARG A 61 -3.25 5.56 -14.91
N SER A 62 -3.30 6.84 -14.57
CA SER A 62 -4.42 7.49 -13.88
C SER A 62 -4.97 8.66 -14.71
N TYR A 63 -6.00 9.34 -14.20
CA TYR A 63 -6.50 10.58 -14.78
C TYR A 63 -5.40 11.67 -14.91
N ARG A 64 -4.31 11.58 -14.13
CA ARG A 64 -3.19 12.53 -14.20
C ARG A 64 -2.44 12.46 -15.53
N ASN A 65 -2.48 11.33 -16.22
CA ASN A 65 -1.89 11.19 -17.55
C ASN A 65 -2.54 12.10 -18.59
N ASP A 66 -3.81 12.47 -18.42
CA ASP A 66 -4.51 13.40 -19.32
C ASP A 66 -4.16 14.87 -18.99
N LEU A 67 -3.60 15.12 -17.80
CA LEU A 67 -3.22 16.44 -17.31
C LEU A 67 -1.74 16.76 -17.58
N PHE A 68 -0.88 15.74 -17.59
CA PHE A 68 0.56 15.90 -17.80
C PHE A 68 1.14 14.73 -18.60
N ASP A 69 1.60 15.04 -19.81
CA ASP A 69 2.24 14.08 -20.71
C ASP A 69 3.50 13.47 -20.06
N GLY A 70 3.64 12.14 -20.13
CA GLY A 70 4.78 11.41 -19.57
C GLY A 70 4.73 11.19 -18.06
N TYR A 71 3.64 11.54 -17.38
CA TYR A 71 3.47 11.20 -15.96
C TYR A 71 3.34 9.68 -15.74
N LYS A 72 4.19 9.07 -14.91
CA LYS A 72 4.12 7.63 -14.52
C LYS A 72 3.68 6.71 -15.68
N ASP A 73 4.38 6.73 -16.81
CA ASP A 73 3.97 6.00 -18.02
C ASP A 73 4.19 4.47 -17.94
N GLY A 74 4.88 4.02 -16.90
CA GLY A 74 5.17 2.60 -16.66
C GLY A 74 6.34 2.06 -17.49
N GLU A 75 7.09 2.93 -18.18
CA GLU A 75 8.27 2.48 -18.90
C GLU A 75 9.29 1.83 -17.96
N GLY A 76 9.79 0.65 -18.36
CA GLY A 76 10.79 -0.09 -17.61
C GLY A 76 10.27 -0.96 -16.46
N VAL A 77 8.95 -1.00 -16.20
CA VAL A 77 8.39 -1.93 -15.21
C VAL A 77 8.39 -3.35 -15.78
N GLU A 78 9.00 -4.29 -15.05
CA GLU A 78 9.09 -5.68 -15.47
C GLU A 78 7.71 -6.35 -15.51
N PRO A 79 7.34 -7.11 -16.55
CA PRO A 79 6.05 -7.78 -16.62
C PRO A 79 5.77 -8.71 -15.42
N GLU A 80 6.82 -9.31 -14.85
CA GLU A 80 6.74 -10.25 -13.73
C GLU A 80 6.25 -9.60 -12.42
N ILE A 81 6.46 -8.29 -12.22
CA ILE A 81 5.83 -7.58 -11.09
C ILE A 81 4.37 -7.22 -11.38
N LEU A 82 4.04 -6.84 -12.62
CA LEU A 82 2.66 -6.49 -13.01
C LEU A 82 1.72 -7.68 -12.83
N GLU A 83 2.18 -8.89 -13.18
CA GLU A 83 1.43 -10.13 -12.97
C GLU A 83 1.15 -10.44 -11.48
N GLN A 84 1.90 -9.83 -10.56
CA GLN A 84 1.74 -10.05 -9.13
C GLN A 84 0.74 -9.12 -8.45
N PHE A 85 0.33 -8.00 -9.05
CA PHE A 85 -0.67 -7.11 -8.44
C PHE A 85 -1.98 -7.82 -8.09
N PRO A 86 -2.61 -8.58 -9.01
CA PRO A 86 -3.84 -9.33 -8.68
C PRO A 86 -3.61 -10.39 -7.59
N ILE A 87 -2.40 -10.94 -7.48
CA ILE A 87 -2.05 -11.92 -6.44
C ILE A 87 -1.91 -11.21 -5.09
N ALA A 88 -1.22 -10.08 -5.06
CA ALA A 88 -1.00 -9.24 -3.89
C ALA A 88 -2.32 -8.76 -3.27
N GLU A 89 -3.24 -8.25 -4.11
CA GLU A 89 -4.57 -7.83 -3.70
C GLU A 89 -5.37 -8.99 -3.10
N ARG A 90 -5.39 -10.14 -3.76
CA ARG A 90 -6.09 -11.34 -3.26
C ARG A 90 -5.51 -11.83 -1.94
N VAL A 91 -4.19 -11.78 -1.78
CA VAL A 91 -3.51 -12.16 -0.55
C VAL A 91 -3.88 -11.22 0.59
N ALA A 92 -3.87 -9.90 0.36
CA ALA A 92 -4.27 -8.92 1.35
C ALA A 92 -5.75 -9.10 1.76
N ALA A 93 -6.64 -9.29 0.79
CA ALA A 93 -8.05 -9.57 1.05
C ALA A 93 -8.25 -10.88 1.83
N ALA A 94 -7.48 -11.92 1.54
CA ALA A 94 -7.54 -13.20 2.25
C ALA A 94 -7.08 -13.10 3.72
N LEU A 95 -6.27 -12.10 4.08
CA LEU A 95 -5.93 -11.77 5.46
C LEU A 95 -7.07 -11.03 6.20
N GLY A 96 -8.16 -10.68 5.51
CA GLY A 96 -9.26 -9.89 6.06
C GLY A 96 -9.02 -8.38 6.03
N VAL A 97 -7.98 -7.90 5.32
CA VAL A 97 -7.69 -6.47 5.16
C VAL A 97 -8.64 -5.86 4.13
N VAL A 98 -9.06 -4.61 4.36
CA VAL A 98 -9.80 -3.84 3.35
C VAL A 98 -8.84 -3.44 2.23
N VAL A 99 -9.13 -3.88 1.01
CA VAL A 99 -8.28 -3.62 -0.17
C VAL A 99 -8.95 -2.61 -1.09
N TRP A 100 -8.20 -1.61 -1.51
CA TRP A 100 -8.59 -0.62 -2.52
C TRP A 100 -7.74 -0.80 -3.78
N PRO A 101 -8.20 -1.58 -4.77
CA PRO A 101 -7.55 -1.70 -6.07
C PRO A 101 -7.95 -0.48 -6.92
N MET A 102 -7.04 0.48 -7.03
CA MET A 102 -7.29 1.78 -7.66
C MET A 102 -7.05 1.71 -9.17
N VAL A 103 -8.07 2.10 -9.94
CA VAL A 103 -8.06 2.02 -11.41
C VAL A 103 -8.00 3.41 -12.04
N GLU A 104 -8.89 4.32 -11.62
CA GLU A 104 -8.96 5.69 -12.15
C GLU A 104 -8.06 6.67 -11.36
N PHE A 105 -7.99 6.44 -10.05
CA PHE A 105 -7.19 7.19 -9.10
C PHE A 105 -5.97 6.38 -8.67
N GLU A 106 -5.05 7.01 -7.94
CA GLU A 106 -3.86 6.34 -7.41
C GLU A 106 -4.05 5.87 -5.97
N ALA A 107 -3.15 5.01 -5.50
CA ALA A 107 -3.10 4.54 -4.12
C ALA A 107 -3.08 5.72 -3.12
N ASP A 108 -2.32 6.76 -3.44
CA ASP A 108 -2.23 7.98 -2.64
C ASP A 108 -3.57 8.69 -2.49
N ASP A 109 -4.39 8.71 -3.54
CA ASP A 109 -5.71 9.32 -3.52
C ASP A 109 -6.64 8.57 -2.55
N ALA A 110 -6.57 7.23 -2.54
CA ALA A 110 -7.33 6.40 -1.59
C ALA A 110 -6.87 6.64 -0.14
N ILE A 111 -5.55 6.69 0.09
CA ILE A 111 -4.96 6.93 1.40
C ILE A 111 -5.35 8.33 1.90
N ALA A 112 -5.14 9.37 1.12
CA ALA A 112 -5.48 10.76 1.47
C ALA A 112 -6.99 10.93 1.70
N SER A 113 -7.82 10.25 0.92
CA SER A 113 -9.28 10.24 1.11
C SER A 113 -9.67 9.56 2.43
N ALA A 114 -9.05 8.43 2.76
CA ALA A 114 -9.30 7.73 4.02
C ALA A 114 -8.85 8.58 5.23
N VAL A 115 -7.67 9.21 5.16
CA VAL A 115 -7.22 10.18 6.18
C VAL A 115 -8.29 11.26 6.37
N THR A 116 -8.68 11.93 5.30
CA THR A 116 -9.67 13.03 5.35
C THR A 116 -11.01 12.57 5.91
N ARG A 117 -11.42 11.33 5.59
CA ARG A 117 -12.70 10.78 6.03
C ARG A 117 -12.74 10.44 7.52
N PHE A 118 -11.62 10.06 8.12
CA PHE A 118 -11.55 9.49 9.47
C PHE A 118 -10.78 10.35 10.48
N VAL A 119 -10.09 11.39 10.05
CA VAL A 119 -9.25 12.23 10.92
C VAL A 119 -10.01 12.83 12.10
N ASP A 120 -11.27 13.25 11.89
CA ASP A 120 -12.14 13.85 12.90
C ASP A 120 -13.04 12.83 13.62
N ASP A 121 -12.89 11.53 13.35
CA ASP A 121 -13.63 10.48 14.05
C ASP A 121 -13.03 10.22 15.44
N GLU A 122 -13.75 10.61 16.49
CA GLU A 122 -13.30 10.49 17.90
C GLU A 122 -13.00 9.05 18.34
N ARG A 123 -13.47 8.04 17.59
CA ARG A 123 -13.23 6.62 17.91
C ARG A 123 -11.89 6.12 17.38
N ILE A 124 -11.33 6.82 16.40
CA ILE A 124 -9.95 6.62 15.96
C ILE A 124 -9.07 7.41 16.92
N ASP A 125 -7.92 6.87 17.34
CA ASP A 125 -6.94 7.52 18.21
C ASP A 125 -5.78 8.08 17.38
N GLN A 126 -5.36 7.33 16.36
CA GLN A 126 -4.27 7.70 15.48
C GLN A 126 -4.44 7.07 14.09
N ILE A 127 -4.00 7.80 13.06
CA ILE A 127 -3.92 7.31 11.68
C ILE A 127 -2.45 7.22 11.29
N PHE A 128 -2.01 6.02 10.94
CA PHE A 128 -0.66 5.73 10.45
C PHE A 128 -0.70 5.55 8.95
N ILE A 129 -0.06 6.46 8.22
CA ILE A 129 0.17 6.32 6.79
C ILE A 129 1.47 5.53 6.62
N CYS A 130 1.34 4.30 6.18
CA CYS A 130 2.44 3.36 6.04
C CYS A 130 2.99 3.36 4.61
N SER A 131 3.68 4.45 4.26
CA SER A 131 4.40 4.65 3.01
C SER A 131 5.62 5.55 3.26
N PRO A 132 6.75 5.35 2.56
CA PRO A 132 7.83 6.33 2.57
C PRO A 132 7.61 7.48 1.58
N ASP A 133 6.52 7.46 0.81
CA ASP A 133 6.23 8.54 -0.13
C ASP A 133 6.06 9.86 0.62
N LYS A 134 6.89 10.83 0.25
CA LYS A 134 6.92 12.14 0.89
C LYS A 134 5.75 13.00 0.46
N ASP A 135 5.10 12.69 -0.66
CA ASP A 135 3.93 13.42 -1.11
C ASP A 135 2.78 13.23 -0.10
N LEU A 136 2.67 12.05 0.53
CA LEU A 136 1.70 11.81 1.60
C LEU A 136 1.98 12.59 2.89
N ALA A 137 3.14 13.25 3.04
CA ALA A 137 3.39 14.16 4.15
C ALA A 137 2.41 15.33 4.19
N GLN A 138 1.78 15.67 3.06
CA GLN A 138 0.70 16.66 2.99
C GLN A 138 -0.51 16.30 3.87
N CYS A 139 -0.67 15.02 4.24
CA CYS A 139 -1.77 14.54 5.08
C CYS A 139 -1.47 14.59 6.58
N VAL A 140 -0.21 14.84 6.98
CA VAL A 140 0.22 14.82 8.39
C VAL A 140 -0.48 15.91 9.20
N ARG A 141 -0.96 15.55 10.40
CA ARG A 141 -1.63 16.49 11.32
C ARG A 141 -1.17 16.27 12.75
N GLY A 142 -0.12 16.98 13.16
CA GLY A 142 0.46 16.82 14.51
C GLY A 142 0.76 15.35 14.81
N GLU A 143 0.31 14.88 15.96
CA GLU A 143 0.45 13.46 16.36
C GLU A 143 -0.74 12.60 15.87
N ARG A 144 -1.79 13.22 15.33
CA ARG A 144 -3.05 12.55 14.97
C ARG A 144 -2.94 11.71 13.69
N VAL A 145 -2.28 12.27 12.69
CA VAL A 145 -2.03 11.61 11.40
C VAL A 145 -0.54 11.68 11.14
N VAL A 146 0.11 10.54 11.05
CA VAL A 146 1.57 10.44 10.97
C VAL A 146 2.00 9.55 9.80
N LEU A 147 3.17 9.83 9.24
CA LEU A 147 3.85 8.89 8.35
C LEU A 147 4.59 7.86 9.21
N HIS A 148 4.49 6.59 8.87
CA HIS A 148 5.12 5.50 9.62
C HIS A 148 5.97 4.63 8.71
N ASP A 149 7.29 4.71 8.89
CA ASP A 149 8.26 3.79 8.28
C ASP A 149 8.30 2.50 9.09
N ARG A 150 7.46 1.54 8.68
CA ARG A 150 7.30 0.23 9.31
C ARG A 150 8.57 -0.64 9.30
N MET A 151 9.57 -0.31 8.49
CA MET A 151 10.83 -1.07 8.45
C MET A 151 11.83 -0.58 9.49
N ARG A 152 11.81 0.71 9.78
CA ARG A 152 12.72 1.35 10.74
C ARG A 152 12.05 1.61 12.08
N ASP A 153 10.77 1.27 12.20
CA ASP A 153 9.94 1.54 13.37
C ASP A 153 10.04 3.02 13.76
N ARG A 154 9.79 3.88 12.76
CA ARG A 154 9.97 5.33 12.88
C ARG A 154 8.75 6.08 12.43
N VAL A 155 8.30 6.99 13.29
CA VAL A 155 7.29 8.03 13.05
C VAL A 155 7.98 9.39 12.89
#